data_AF-A0A936N1R5-F1
#
_entry.id   AF-A0A936N1R5-F1
#
_cell.length_a   1.000
_cell.length_b   1.000
_cell.length_c   1.000
_cell.angle_alpha   90.00
_cell.angle_beta   90.00
_cell.angle_gamma   90.00
#
_symmetry.space_group_name_H-M   'P 1'
#
loop_
_entity.id
_entity.type
_entity.pdbx_description
1 polymer ?
#
loop_
_entity_poly.entity_id
_entity_poly.type
_entity_poly.pdbx_seq_one_letter_code
_entity_poly.pdbx_strand_id
1 'polypeptide(L)'
;MKRRLAAAAIVAIGVLLGAVREFLFLNLNYQIDHLQRGTPYSYAHSLFQRWAAGADLGDLTLLKWLLAAAYVALMLLLAVRLARVLTGHHGHRRTLIAGTLIAAAVALLLHLSARALPPLEAVAVKLLHALQYPVLLLILLLVLPLARRSRA
;
A
#
# COMPACT_ATOMS: atom_id res chain seq x y z
N MET A 1 -8.34 -27.44 -8.76
CA MET A 1 -7.17 -26.81 -9.44
C MET A 1 -7.36 -25.33 -9.77
N LYS A 2 -8.38 -24.94 -10.56
CA LYS A 2 -8.57 -23.54 -11.04
C LYS A 2 -8.54 -22.45 -9.95
N ARG A 3 -9.17 -22.67 -8.79
CA ARG A 3 -9.18 -21.70 -7.67
C ARG A 3 -7.82 -21.49 -7.01
N ARG A 4 -7.00 -22.55 -6.90
CA ARG A 4 -5.65 -22.46 -6.32
C ARG A 4 -4.72 -21.65 -7.22
N LEU A 5 -4.79 -21.89 -8.54
CA LEU A 5 -4.04 -21.12 -9.53
C LEU A 5 -4.45 -19.64 -9.53
N ALA A 6 -5.75 -19.35 -9.47
CA ALA A 6 -6.24 -17.97 -9.38
C ALA A 6 -5.77 -17.25 -8.11
N ALA A 7 -5.82 -17.94 -6.95
CA ALA A 7 -5.31 -17.38 -5.70
C ALA A 7 -3.79 -17.11 -5.77
N ALA A 8 -3.01 -18.06 -6.31
CA ALA A 8 -1.57 -17.90 -6.50
C ALA A 8 -1.24 -16.74 -7.44
N ALA A 9 -1.97 -16.58 -8.55
CA ALA A 9 -1.80 -15.47 -9.48
C ALA A 9 -2.10 -14.12 -8.82
N ILE A 10 -3.17 -14.00 -8.02
CA ILE A 10 -3.50 -12.77 -7.29
C ILE A 10 -2.37 -12.40 -6.31
N VAL A 11 -1.83 -13.38 -5.58
CA VAL A 11 -0.71 -13.15 -4.65
C VAL A 11 0.55 -12.75 -5.40
N ALA A 12 0.89 -13.44 -6.50
CA ALA A 12 2.04 -13.09 -7.33
C ALA A 12 1.94 -11.66 -7.88
N ILE A 13 0.77 -11.25 -8.37
CA ILE A 13 0.51 -9.86 -8.79
C ILE A 13 0.73 -8.90 -7.62
N GLY A 14 0.23 -9.23 -6.42
CA GLY A 14 0.42 -8.40 -5.23
C GLY A 14 1.90 -8.24 -4.85
N VAL A 15 2.70 -9.31 -4.96
CA VAL A 15 4.15 -9.27 -4.71
C VAL A 15 4.87 -8.40 -5.74
N LEU A 16 4.55 -8.57 -7.03
CA LEU A 16 5.12 -7.74 -8.10
C LEU A 16 4.77 -6.26 -7.91
N LEU A 17 3.51 -5.95 -7.58
CA LEU A 17 3.09 -4.59 -7.23
C LEU A 17 3.85 -4.07 -6.01
N GLY A 18 4.09 -4.90 -4.99
CA GLY A 18 4.91 -4.54 -3.83
C GLY A 18 6.35 -4.15 -4.22
N ALA A 19 6.97 -4.87 -5.14
CA ALA A 19 8.31 -4.54 -5.65
C ALA A 19 8.33 -3.22 -6.43
N VAL A 20 7.33 -2.99 -7.30
CA VAL A 20 7.18 -1.72 -8.04
C VAL A 20 6.95 -0.56 -7.08
N ARG A 21 6.11 -0.77 -6.06
CA ARG A 21 5.86 0.21 -4.99
C ARG A 21 7.15 0.62 -4.32
N GLU A 22 7.96 -0.36 -3.88
CA GLU A 22 9.20 -0.09 -3.18
C GLU A 22 10.13 0.77 -4.02
N PHE A 23 10.32 0.39 -5.29
CA PHE A 23 11.11 1.16 -6.23
C PHE A 23 10.59 2.61 -6.36
N LEU A 24 9.28 2.80 -6.56
CA LEU A 24 8.71 4.14 -6.73
C LEU A 24 8.84 4.99 -5.47
N PHE A 25 8.44 4.47 -4.32
CA PHE A 25 8.41 5.25 -3.07
C PHE A 25 9.80 5.54 -2.52
N LEU A 26 10.75 4.63 -2.66
CA LEU A 26 12.14 4.86 -2.24
C LEU A 26 12.76 6.01 -3.05
N ASN A 27 12.63 5.97 -4.37
CA ASN A 27 13.14 7.01 -5.25
C ASN A 27 12.42 8.35 -5.06
N LEU A 28 11.10 8.32 -4.90
CA LEU A 28 10.31 9.52 -4.65
C LEU A 28 10.69 10.17 -3.32
N ASN A 29 10.90 9.39 -2.26
CA ASN A 29 11.35 9.91 -0.97
C ASN A 29 12.75 10.52 -1.05
N TYR A 30 13.69 9.89 -1.76
CA TYR A 30 15.02 10.49 -1.96
C TYR A 30 14.97 11.80 -2.72
N GLN A 31 14.13 11.89 -3.76
CA GLN A 31 13.98 13.14 -4.52
C GLN A 31 13.32 14.24 -3.69
N ILE A 32 12.29 13.89 -2.91
CA ILE A 32 11.64 14.82 -1.98
C ILE A 32 12.63 15.31 -0.93
N ASP A 33 13.42 14.42 -0.32
CA ASP A 33 14.43 14.81 0.68
C ASP A 33 15.48 15.76 0.10
N HIS A 34 15.93 15.48 -1.12
CA HIS A 34 16.85 16.34 -1.87
C HIS A 34 16.30 17.76 -2.06
N LEU A 35 15.05 17.87 -2.54
CA LEU A 35 14.40 19.18 -2.73
C LEU A 35 14.11 19.89 -1.41
N GLN A 36 13.70 19.16 -0.37
CA GLN A 36 13.40 19.73 0.94
C GLN A 36 14.63 20.29 1.66
N ARG A 37 15.77 19.60 1.55
CA ARG A 37 17.00 19.97 2.26
C ARG A 37 17.99 20.74 1.40
N GLY A 38 17.76 20.85 0.08
CA GLY A 38 18.68 21.47 -0.86
C GLY A 38 20.04 20.75 -0.91
N THR A 39 20.05 19.41 -0.81
CA THR A 39 21.31 18.66 -0.85
C THR A 39 22.00 18.80 -2.21
N PRO A 40 23.33 18.63 -2.31
CA PRO A 40 24.02 18.75 -3.60
C PRO A 40 23.65 17.66 -4.62
N TYR A 41 23.09 16.54 -4.17
CA TYR A 41 22.68 15.42 -5.03
C TYR A 41 21.51 14.64 -4.42
N SER A 42 20.77 13.95 -5.29
CA SER A 42 19.70 13.01 -4.94
C SER A 42 20.21 11.57 -5.02
N TYR A 43 19.84 10.74 -4.03
CA TYR A 43 20.10 9.30 -4.03
C TYR A 43 19.05 8.49 -4.83
N ALA A 44 18.07 9.16 -5.43
CA ALA A 44 17.12 8.50 -6.31
C ALA A 44 17.85 7.90 -7.52
N HIS A 45 17.33 6.80 -8.05
CA HIS A 45 17.84 6.15 -9.23
C HIS A 45 17.81 7.11 -10.43
N SER A 46 18.85 7.08 -11.26
CA SER A 46 19.05 8.06 -12.36
C SER A 46 17.88 8.11 -13.35
N LEU A 47 17.23 6.96 -13.63
CA LEU A 47 16.02 6.93 -14.45
C LEU A 47 14.88 7.74 -13.81
N PHE A 48 14.70 7.64 -12.49
CA PHE A 48 13.67 8.39 -11.77
C PHE A 48 14.00 9.88 -11.75
N GLN A 49 15.27 10.25 -11.52
CA GLN A 49 15.71 11.65 -11.56
C GLN A 49 15.41 12.31 -12.90
N ARG A 50 15.67 11.62 -14.02
CA ARG A 50 15.34 12.12 -15.37
C ARG A 50 13.84 12.33 -15.54
N TRP A 51 13.02 11.42 -15.02
CA TRP A 51 11.57 11.53 -15.12
C TRP A 51 11.01 12.66 -14.24
N ALA A 52 11.56 12.86 -13.05
CA ALA A 52 11.19 13.92 -12.11
C ALA A 52 11.88 15.26 -12.39
N ALA A 53 12.63 15.37 -13.49
CA ALA A 53 13.36 16.58 -13.82
C ALA A 53 12.40 17.76 -14.01
N GLY A 54 12.60 18.83 -13.25
CA GLY A 54 11.77 20.03 -13.28
C GLY A 54 10.51 19.97 -12.41
N ALA A 55 10.20 18.84 -11.77
CA ALA A 55 9.13 18.77 -10.77
C ALA A 55 9.56 19.47 -9.47
N ASP A 56 8.63 20.21 -8.87
CA ASP A 56 8.89 20.85 -7.58
C ASP A 56 8.50 19.95 -6.39
N LEU A 57 8.70 20.46 -5.17
CA LEU A 57 8.37 19.73 -3.95
C LEU A 57 6.86 19.42 -3.83
N GLY A 58 6.01 20.34 -4.28
CA GLY A 58 4.55 20.20 -4.25
C GLY A 58 4.10 19.08 -5.17
N ASP A 59 4.59 19.07 -6.41
CA ASP A 59 4.30 18.05 -7.42
C ASP A 59 4.64 16.64 -6.91
N LEU A 60 5.86 16.47 -6.41
CA LEU A 60 6.33 15.17 -5.91
C LEU A 60 5.58 14.72 -4.64
N THR A 61 5.21 15.67 -3.78
CA THR A 61 4.41 15.37 -2.60
C THR A 61 3.00 14.95 -2.97
N LEU A 62 2.34 15.64 -3.91
CA LEU A 62 1.02 15.26 -4.41
C LEU A 62 1.06 13.88 -5.05
N LEU A 63 2.04 13.63 -5.92
CA LEU A 63 2.26 12.33 -6.55
C LEU A 63 2.42 11.21 -5.51
N LYS A 64 3.17 11.45 -4.43
CA LYS A 64 3.35 10.46 -3.34
C LYS A 64 2.01 10.06 -2.74
N TRP A 65 1.14 11.03 -2.47
CA TRP A 65 -0.20 10.78 -1.93
C TRP A 65 -1.12 10.07 -2.93
N LEU A 66 -1.09 10.48 -4.21
CA LEU A 66 -1.86 9.82 -5.27
C LEU A 66 -1.45 8.36 -5.45
N LEU A 67 -0.13 8.10 -5.49
CA LEU A 67 0.41 6.73 -5.54
C LEU A 67 0.01 5.94 -4.31
N ALA A 68 0.06 6.53 -3.11
CA ALA A 68 -0.32 5.85 -1.88
C ALA A 68 -1.79 5.42 -1.93
N ALA A 69 -2.69 6.32 -2.33
CA ALA A 69 -4.11 6.02 -2.51
C ALA A 69 -4.35 4.93 -3.58
N ALA A 70 -3.66 5.02 -4.71
CA ALA A 70 -3.74 4.03 -5.78
C ALA A 70 -3.30 2.63 -5.32
N TYR A 71 -2.20 2.52 -4.58
CA TYR A 71 -1.72 1.25 -4.05
C TYR A 71 -2.67 0.66 -3.00
N VAL A 72 -3.24 1.48 -2.12
CA VAL A 72 -4.27 1.02 -1.17
C VAL A 72 -5.50 0.47 -1.92
N ALA A 73 -5.97 1.18 -2.96
CA ALA A 73 -7.10 0.74 -3.78
C ALA A 73 -6.80 -0.57 -4.52
N LEU A 74 -5.61 -0.71 -5.10
CA LEU A 74 -5.16 -1.94 -5.77
C LEU A 74 -5.07 -3.11 -4.79
N MET A 75 -4.47 -2.91 -3.60
CA MET A 75 -4.38 -3.96 -2.59
C MET A 75 -5.76 -4.37 -2.07
N LEU A 76 -6.67 -3.43 -1.85
CA LEU A 76 -8.05 -3.73 -1.47
C LEU A 76 -8.78 -4.52 -2.57
N LEU A 77 -8.62 -4.14 -3.83
CA LEU A 77 -9.19 -4.87 -4.96
C LEU A 77 -8.69 -6.32 -4.98
N LEU A 78 -7.37 -6.53 -4.87
CA LEU A 78 -6.78 -7.86 -4.82
C LEU A 78 -7.25 -8.64 -3.60
N ALA A 79 -7.37 -8.02 -2.43
CA ALA A 79 -7.84 -8.64 -1.19
C ALA A 79 -9.30 -9.13 -1.33
N VAL A 80 -10.18 -8.29 -1.87
CA VAL A 80 -11.58 -8.67 -2.12
C VAL A 80 -11.67 -9.80 -3.14
N ARG A 81 -10.87 -9.75 -4.22
CA ARG A 81 -10.82 -10.81 -5.24
C ARG A 81 -10.29 -12.12 -4.65
N LEU A 82 -9.23 -12.07 -3.85
CA LEU A 82 -8.64 -13.24 -3.19
C LEU A 82 -9.65 -13.88 -2.23
N ALA A 83 -10.27 -13.09 -1.36
CA ALA A 83 -11.29 -13.56 -0.44
C ALA A 83 -12.43 -14.26 -1.18
N ARG A 84 -12.92 -13.68 -2.29
CA ARG A 84 -13.95 -14.30 -3.15
C ARG A 84 -13.48 -15.63 -3.74
N VAL A 85 -12.25 -15.72 -4.21
CA VAL A 85 -11.69 -16.96 -4.79
C VAL A 85 -11.58 -18.06 -3.73
N LEU A 86 -11.18 -17.71 -2.51
CA LEU A 86 -11.00 -18.65 -1.41
C LEU A 86 -12.32 -19.16 -0.82
N THR A 87 -13.30 -18.26 -0.59
CA THR A 87 -14.55 -18.62 0.08
C THR A 87 -15.71 -18.90 -0.88
N GLY A 88 -15.65 -18.36 -2.10
CA GLY A 88 -16.68 -18.55 -3.14
C GLY A 88 -17.86 -17.58 -3.08
N HIS A 89 -17.92 -16.67 -2.10
CA HIS A 89 -19.01 -15.70 -1.94
C HIS A 89 -18.47 -14.32 -1.53
N HIS A 90 -19.31 -13.28 -1.64
CA HIS A 90 -18.91 -11.86 -1.45
C HIS A 90 -19.04 -11.36 -0.01
N GLY A 91 -19.23 -12.26 0.98
CA GLY A 91 -19.52 -11.88 2.36
C GLY A 91 -18.44 -11.00 3.01
N HIS A 92 -17.17 -11.20 2.63
CA HIS A 92 -16.04 -10.45 3.16
C HIS A 92 -15.85 -9.06 2.53
N ARG A 93 -16.56 -8.74 1.43
CA ARG A 93 -16.35 -7.49 0.68
C ARG A 93 -16.57 -6.25 1.54
N ARG A 94 -17.70 -6.18 2.26
CA ARG A 94 -18.05 -5.02 3.07
C ARG A 94 -17.06 -4.82 4.21
N THR A 95 -16.71 -5.90 4.90
CA THR A 95 -15.73 -5.87 6.00
C THR A 95 -14.35 -5.43 5.52
N LEU A 96 -13.87 -5.95 4.38
CA LEU A 96 -12.58 -5.53 3.81
C LEU A 96 -12.57 -4.05 3.43
N ILE A 97 -13.61 -3.58 2.74
CA ILE A 97 -13.73 -2.17 2.35
C ILE A 97 -13.79 -1.28 3.60
N ALA A 98 -14.68 -1.57 4.54
CA ALA A 98 -14.84 -0.77 5.75
C ALA A 98 -13.56 -0.77 6.59
N GLY A 99 -12.93 -1.93 6.80
CA GLY A 99 -11.68 -2.04 7.54
C GLY A 99 -10.54 -1.25 6.91
N THR A 100 -10.39 -1.33 5.57
CA THR A 100 -9.37 -0.53 4.86
C THR A 100 -9.66 0.97 4.94
N LEU A 101 -10.92 1.39 4.76
CA LEU A 101 -11.29 2.81 4.87
C LEU A 101 -11.06 3.36 6.28
N ILE A 102 -11.42 2.60 7.31
CA ILE A 102 -11.18 2.98 8.71
C ILE A 102 -9.68 3.10 8.96
N ALA A 103 -8.88 2.11 8.57
CA ALA A 103 -7.43 2.16 8.76
C ALA A 103 -6.78 3.32 7.99
N ALA A 104 -7.23 3.62 6.77
CA ALA A 104 -6.75 4.76 5.99
C ALA A 104 -7.13 6.09 6.64
N ALA A 105 -8.37 6.21 7.14
CA ALA A 105 -8.82 7.39 7.87
C ALA A 105 -8.02 7.61 9.15
N VAL A 106 -7.76 6.55 9.91
CA VAL A 106 -6.90 6.60 11.11
C VAL A 106 -5.48 7.04 10.73
N ALA A 107 -4.89 6.47 9.68
CA ALA A 107 -3.56 6.88 9.23
C ALA A 107 -3.51 8.37 8.86
N LEU A 108 -4.54 8.87 8.18
CA LEU A 108 -4.65 10.29 7.84
C LEU A 108 -4.79 11.17 9.08
N LEU A 109 -5.66 10.81 10.02
CA LEU A 109 -5.84 11.55 11.27
C LEU A 109 -4.56 11.60 12.11
N LEU A 110 -3.80 10.50 12.15
CA LEU A 110 -2.50 10.45 12.82
C LEU A 110 -1.48 11.36 12.15
N HIS A 111 -1.41 11.37 10.81
CA HIS A 111 -0.53 12.25 10.05
C HIS A 111 -0.87 13.73 10.30
N LEU A 112 -2.16 14.09 10.30
CA LEU A 112 -2.60 15.46 10.59
C LEU A 112 -2.27 15.86 12.04
N SER A 113 -2.44 14.93 12.99
CA SER A 113 -2.12 15.13 14.41
C SER A 113 -0.61 15.21 14.68
N ALA A 114 0.23 14.70 13.77
CA ALA A 114 1.68 14.71 13.93
C ALA A 114 2.27 16.13 13.97
N ARG A 115 1.53 17.14 13.46
CA ARG A 115 1.89 18.56 13.61
C ARG A 115 1.97 19.00 15.07
N ALA A 116 1.12 18.44 15.93
CA ALA A 116 1.10 18.73 17.36
C ALA A 116 1.89 17.68 18.18
N LEU A 117 1.92 16.43 17.70
CA LEU A 117 2.58 15.31 18.36
C LEU A 117 3.49 14.57 17.37
N PRO A 118 4.74 15.05 17.15
CA PRO A 118 5.64 14.53 16.12
C PRO A 118 5.85 12.99 16.09
N PRO A 119 5.87 12.27 17.24
CA PRO A 119 6.00 10.80 17.22
C PRO A 119 4.87 10.07 16.46
N LEU A 120 3.70 10.68 16.27
CA LEU A 120 2.57 10.07 15.56
C LEU A 120 2.85 9.87 14.06
N GLU A 121 3.78 10.63 13.48
CA GLU A 121 4.12 10.51 12.05
C GLU A 121 4.62 9.09 11.73
N ALA A 122 5.47 8.52 12.58
CA ALA A 122 5.99 7.17 12.38
C ALA A 122 4.87 6.11 12.42
N VAL A 123 3.85 6.32 13.24
CA VAL A 123 2.69 5.43 13.34
C VAL A 123 1.81 5.56 12.10
N ALA A 124 1.53 6.79 11.67
CA ALA A 124 0.77 7.09 10.46
C ALA A 124 1.39 6.43 9.23
N VAL A 125 2.71 6.61 9.06
CA VAL A 125 3.47 6.04 7.94
C VAL A 125 3.44 4.51 7.97
N LYS A 126 3.69 3.88 9.13
CA LYS A 126 3.65 2.41 9.25
C LYS A 126 2.27 1.83 8.95
N LEU A 127 1.21 2.47 9.46
CA LEU A 127 -0.17 2.05 9.21
C LEU A 127 -0.52 2.18 7.73
N LEU A 128 -0.22 3.33 7.12
CA LEU A 128 -0.47 3.57 5.70
C LEU A 128 0.33 2.62 4.81
N HIS A 129 1.58 2.32 5.17
CA HIS A 129 2.40 1.30 4.51
C HIS A 129 1.76 -0.07 4.58
N ALA A 130 1.27 -0.52 5.74
CA ALA A 130 0.63 -1.82 5.89
C ALA A 130 -0.56 -2.02 4.94
N LEU A 131 -1.27 -0.95 4.58
CA LEU A 131 -2.38 -0.99 3.62
C LEU A 131 -1.93 -1.09 2.15
N GLN A 132 -0.69 -0.73 1.83
CA GLN A 132 -0.14 -0.74 0.47
C GLN A 132 0.66 -2.00 0.15
N TYR A 133 1.15 -2.74 1.16
CA TYR A 133 1.92 -3.97 0.95
C TYR A 133 1.00 -5.20 0.79
N PRO A 134 1.49 -6.27 0.11
CA PRO A 134 0.74 -7.51 -0.08
C PRO A 134 0.55 -8.33 1.21
N VAL A 135 0.96 -7.82 2.37
CA VAL A 135 0.81 -8.48 3.68
C VAL A 135 -0.64 -8.90 3.93
N LEU A 136 -1.61 -8.03 3.60
CA LEU A 136 -3.02 -8.35 3.73
C LEU A 136 -3.42 -9.58 2.88
N LEU A 137 -2.85 -9.73 1.68
CA LEU A 137 -3.12 -10.88 0.82
C LEU A 137 -2.60 -12.18 1.46
N LEU A 138 -1.41 -12.14 2.05
CA LEU A 138 -0.83 -13.29 2.74
C LEU A 138 -1.66 -13.66 3.99
N ILE A 139 -2.09 -12.67 4.77
CA ILE A 139 -2.98 -12.89 5.92
C ILE A 139 -4.27 -13.58 5.47
N LEU A 140 -4.93 -13.08 4.42
CA LEU A 140 -6.18 -13.68 3.92
C LEU A 140 -5.96 -15.10 3.38
N LEU A 141 -4.82 -15.35 2.72
CA LEU A 141 -4.45 -16.67 2.20
C LEU A 141 -4.31 -17.70 3.32
N LEU A 142 -3.82 -17.30 4.50
CA LEU A 142 -3.62 -18.18 5.64
C LEU A 142 -4.89 -18.32 6.50
N VAL A 143 -5.55 -17.21 6.82
CA VAL A 143 -6.64 -17.17 7.81
C VAL A 143 -7.95 -17.75 7.27
N LEU A 144 -8.34 -17.40 6.04
CA LEU A 144 -9.66 -17.80 5.52
C LEU A 144 -9.82 -19.31 5.33
N PRO A 145 -8.81 -20.06 4.82
CA PRO A 145 -8.91 -21.52 4.75
C PRO A 145 -8.99 -22.19 6.13
N LEU A 146 -8.27 -21.67 7.13
CA LEU A 146 -8.30 -22.20 8.51
C LEU A 146 -9.66 -21.97 9.16
N ALA A 147 -10.23 -20.77 9.03
CA ALA A 147 -11.54 -20.43 9.56
C ALA A 147 -12.69 -21.24 8.92
N ARG A 148 -12.49 -21.76 7.71
CA ARG A 148 -13.46 -22.65 7.06
C ARG A 148 -13.39 -24.08 7.60
N ARG A 149 -12.17 -24.56 7.92
CA ARG A 149 -11.98 -25.91 8.49
C ARG A 149 -12.53 -26.04 9.90
N SER A 150 -12.57 -24.97 10.68
CA SER A 150 -13.11 -24.98 12.05
C SER A 150 -14.65 -24.91 12.12
N ARG A 151 -15.33 -24.63 11.00
CA ARG A 151 -16.80 -24.55 10.90
C ARG A 151 -17.42 -25.77 10.19
N ALA A 152 -16.60 -26.70 9.74
CA ALA A 152 -17.01 -27.95 9.08
C ALA A 152 -16.75 -29.11 10.04
#